data_AF-B6W7K0-F1
#
_entry.id   AF-B6W7K0-F1
#
_cell.length_a   1.000
_cell.length_b   1.000
_cell.length_c   1.000
_cell.angle_alpha   90.00
_cell.angle_beta   90.00
_cell.angle_gamma   90.00
#
_symmetry.space_group_name_H-M   'P 1'
#
loop_
_entity.id
_entity.type
_entity.pdbx_description
1 polymer ?
#
loop_
_entity_poly.entity_id
_entity_poly.type
_entity_poly.pdbx_seq_one_letter_code
_entity_poly.pdbx_strand_id
1 'polypeptide(L)'
;MKEKALEKNIEVIDILGPALSLFEEVTGEKALREKKLTRKLSKDYFSMIEAIEFAVKYDDGKDKRGIKEADIVLLGVSRTSKTPVTMLLATKDFKVYNLPLVPEIRLPEEVFDIDPKRIIGLTINPDKLSKIREDRSKGLGINSKSDYFDKERINRELEYAKEVFEDLDCKVIDVTLNTIEQTATDVLEYYKKNFS
;
A
#
# COMPACT_ATOMS: atom_id res chain seq x y z
N MET A 1 28.65 -6.78 -23.78
CA MET A 1 27.26 -7.13 -24.17
C MET A 1 26.99 -6.64 -25.58
N LYS A 2 27.16 -5.33 -25.87
CA LYS A 2 27.04 -4.78 -27.23
C LYS A 2 27.92 -5.48 -28.27
N GLU A 3 29.22 -5.68 -28.00
CA GLU A 3 30.12 -6.41 -28.92
C GLU A 3 29.65 -7.85 -29.19
N LYS A 4 29.36 -8.62 -28.15
CA LYS A 4 28.84 -9.99 -28.29
C LYS A 4 27.48 -10.06 -29.00
N ALA A 5 26.66 -9.02 -28.92
CA ALA A 5 25.38 -8.97 -29.62
C ALA A 5 25.59 -8.65 -31.11
N LEU A 6 26.53 -7.78 -31.43
CA LEU A 6 26.95 -7.47 -32.79
C LEU A 6 27.50 -8.72 -33.51
N GLU A 7 28.35 -9.50 -32.84
CA GLU A 7 28.88 -10.78 -33.35
C GLU A 7 27.78 -11.81 -33.67
N LYS A 8 26.65 -11.73 -32.97
CA LYS A 8 25.51 -12.65 -33.13
C LYS A 8 24.37 -12.06 -33.97
N ASN A 9 24.57 -10.87 -34.54
CA ASN A 9 23.56 -10.14 -35.30
C ASN A 9 22.26 -9.91 -34.49
N ILE A 10 22.41 -9.61 -33.20
CA ILE A 10 21.32 -9.32 -32.26
C ILE A 10 21.25 -7.80 -32.05
N GLU A 11 20.08 -7.23 -32.28
CA GLU A 11 19.82 -5.81 -31.99
C GLU A 11 19.79 -5.56 -30.48
N VAL A 12 20.41 -4.45 -30.04
CA VAL A 12 20.46 -4.05 -28.63
C VAL A 12 20.18 -2.56 -28.52
N ILE A 13 19.28 -2.19 -27.62
CA ILE A 13 19.00 -0.80 -27.25
C ILE A 13 19.53 -0.55 -25.84
N ASP A 14 20.34 0.48 -25.68
CA ASP A 14 20.86 0.92 -24.38
C ASP A 14 20.01 2.07 -23.85
N ILE A 15 19.06 1.73 -22.98
CA ILE A 15 18.06 2.68 -22.45
C ILE A 15 18.70 3.67 -21.46
N LEU A 16 19.71 3.24 -20.70
CA LEU A 16 20.27 4.03 -19.58
C LEU A 16 21.59 4.73 -19.93
N GLY A 17 22.37 4.19 -20.86
CA GLY A 17 23.68 4.74 -21.25
C GLY A 17 23.65 6.22 -21.66
N PRO A 18 22.71 6.67 -22.52
CA PRO A 18 22.60 8.07 -22.90
C PRO A 18 22.27 8.99 -21.72
N ALA A 19 21.30 8.60 -20.88
CA ALA A 19 20.91 9.37 -19.70
C ALA A 19 22.05 9.48 -18.67
N LEU A 20 22.74 8.37 -18.40
CA LEU A 20 23.90 8.37 -17.51
C LEU A 20 25.03 9.26 -18.02
N SER A 21 25.27 9.27 -19.34
CA SER A 21 26.33 10.10 -19.93
C SER A 21 26.01 11.60 -19.81
N LEU A 22 24.73 11.96 -19.97
CA LEU A 22 24.26 13.32 -19.72
C LEU A 22 24.45 13.74 -18.26
N PHE A 23 24.12 12.86 -17.30
CA PHE A 23 24.37 13.15 -15.89
C PHE A 23 25.86 13.33 -15.60
N GLU A 24 26.75 12.49 -16.15
CA GLU A 24 28.20 12.64 -15.98
C GLU A 24 28.72 13.99 -16.51
N GLU A 25 28.16 14.47 -17.62
CA GLU A 25 28.52 15.76 -18.22
C GLU A 25 28.05 16.94 -17.37
N VAL A 26 26.80 16.90 -16.89
CA VAL A 26 26.20 17.99 -16.12
C VAL A 26 26.79 18.10 -14.71
N THR A 27 27.04 16.97 -14.04
CA THR A 27 27.56 16.96 -12.67
C THR A 27 29.09 17.01 -12.61
N GLY A 28 29.77 16.65 -13.70
CA GLY A 28 31.22 16.45 -13.72
C GLY A 28 31.69 15.18 -13.00
N GLU A 29 30.76 14.36 -12.47
CA GLU A 29 31.07 13.13 -11.77
C GLU A 29 30.92 11.91 -12.69
N LYS A 30 31.88 10.99 -12.68
CA LYS A 30 31.78 9.75 -13.43
C LYS A 30 30.86 8.75 -12.75
N ALA A 31 30.04 8.05 -13.53
CA ALA A 31 29.21 6.97 -13.00
C ALA A 31 30.11 5.87 -12.43
N LEU A 32 29.72 5.33 -11.27
CA LEU A 32 30.54 4.39 -10.50
C LEU A 32 30.86 3.07 -11.23
N ARG A 33 30.16 2.71 -12.32
CA ARG A 33 30.44 1.61 -13.28
C ARG A 33 31.03 0.30 -12.70
N GLU A 34 30.71 -0.02 -11.44
CA GLU A 34 31.24 -1.18 -10.72
C GLU A 34 30.22 -2.31 -10.65
N LYS A 35 30.69 -3.56 -10.81
CA LYS A 35 29.87 -4.78 -10.69
C LYS A 35 29.59 -5.23 -9.25
N LYS A 36 29.99 -4.46 -8.23
CA LYS A 36 29.87 -4.83 -6.81
C LYS A 36 28.86 -3.97 -6.07
N LEU A 37 27.57 -4.22 -6.29
CA LEU A 37 26.47 -3.65 -5.50
C LEU A 37 26.12 -4.52 -4.28
N THR A 38 27.11 -5.04 -3.54
CA THR A 38 26.84 -5.87 -2.35
C THR A 38 27.05 -5.15 -1.02
N ARG A 39 27.46 -3.88 -0.97
CA ARG A 39 27.71 -3.23 0.33
C ARG A 39 27.69 -1.70 0.34
N LYS A 40 26.61 -1.09 -0.14
CA LYS A 40 26.15 0.23 0.33
C LYS A 40 24.62 0.21 0.33
N LEU A 41 24.06 -0.71 1.11
CA LEU A 41 22.67 -0.58 1.56
C LEU A 41 22.65 0.71 2.37
N SER A 42 22.10 1.79 1.81
CA SER A 42 21.93 3.03 2.54
C SER A 42 21.05 2.78 3.76
N LYS A 43 21.15 3.62 4.79
CA LYS A 43 20.22 3.58 5.93
C LYS A 43 18.77 3.55 5.44
N ASP A 44 18.47 4.32 4.41
CA ASP A 44 17.17 4.41 3.76
C ASP A 44 16.73 3.07 3.12
N TYR A 45 17.67 2.30 2.56
CA TYR A 45 17.36 0.97 2.03
C TYR A 45 16.98 -0.01 3.15
N PHE A 46 17.73 -0.02 4.26
CA PHE A 46 17.39 -0.87 5.40
C PHE A 46 16.04 -0.48 6.02
N SER A 47 15.79 0.81 6.17
CA SER A 47 14.52 1.32 6.69
C SER A 47 13.35 0.89 5.80
N MET A 48 13.49 1.00 4.48
CA MET A 48 12.47 0.54 3.53
C MET A 48 12.22 -0.97 3.64
N ILE A 49 13.27 -1.77 3.80
CA ILE A 49 13.13 -3.22 4.00
C ILE A 49 12.39 -3.51 5.31
N GLU A 50 12.72 -2.82 6.42
CA GLU A 50 12.00 -2.96 7.68
C GLU A 50 10.52 -2.60 7.53
N ALA A 51 10.20 -1.52 6.80
CA ALA A 51 8.83 -1.11 6.53
C ALA A 51 8.06 -2.16 5.73
N ILE A 52 8.70 -2.77 4.73
CA ILE A 52 8.12 -3.85 3.91
C ILE A 52 7.90 -5.10 4.77
N GLU A 53 8.88 -5.51 5.57
CA GLU A 53 8.76 -6.66 6.48
C GLU A 53 7.63 -6.44 7.50
N PHE A 54 7.52 -5.24 8.02
CA PHE A 54 6.44 -4.83 8.90
C PHE A 54 5.07 -4.96 8.21
N ALA A 55 4.92 -4.38 7.02
CA ALA A 55 3.68 -4.43 6.25
C ALA A 55 3.25 -5.87 5.94
N VAL A 56 4.20 -6.74 5.55
CA VAL A 56 3.92 -8.16 5.30
C VAL A 56 3.51 -8.89 6.59
N LYS A 57 4.18 -8.62 7.71
CA LYS A 57 3.87 -9.25 9.00
C LYS A 57 2.48 -8.91 9.51
N TYR A 58 2.01 -7.69 9.26
CA TYR A 58 0.75 -7.16 9.81
C TYR A 58 -0.35 -6.93 8.76
N ASP A 59 -0.22 -7.48 7.55
CA ASP A 59 -1.23 -7.31 6.47
C ASP A 59 -2.61 -7.91 6.84
N ASP A 60 -2.65 -8.94 7.68
CA ASP A 60 -3.90 -9.59 8.10
C ASP A 60 -4.53 -8.99 9.38
N GLY A 61 -3.84 -8.04 10.01
CA GLY A 61 -4.31 -7.31 11.19
C GLY A 61 -4.49 -8.15 12.46
N LYS A 62 -3.97 -9.39 12.54
CA LYS A 62 -4.16 -10.28 13.70
C LYS A 62 -3.31 -9.91 14.91
N ASP A 63 -2.06 -9.50 14.69
CA ASP A 63 -1.12 -9.19 15.76
C ASP A 63 -1.19 -7.70 16.13
N LYS A 64 -2.02 -7.39 17.11
CA LYS A 64 -2.33 -6.03 17.58
C LYS A 64 -1.11 -5.21 18.04
N ARG A 65 0.00 -5.87 18.38
CA ARG A 65 1.24 -5.20 18.81
C ARG A 65 1.77 -4.25 17.75
N GLY A 66 1.56 -4.57 16.47
CA GLY A 66 1.96 -3.72 15.36
C GLY A 66 1.28 -2.34 15.36
N ILE A 67 0.09 -2.19 15.94
CA ILE A 67 -0.67 -0.93 15.89
C ILE A 67 0.13 0.23 16.51
N LYS A 68 0.78 0.01 17.66
CA LYS A 68 1.56 1.05 18.35
C LYS A 68 2.86 1.40 17.61
N GLU A 69 3.42 0.44 16.89
CA GLU A 69 4.68 0.55 16.13
C GLU A 69 4.50 1.13 14.71
N ALA A 70 3.27 1.20 14.19
CA ALA A 70 3.00 1.57 12.80
C ALA A 70 2.95 3.07 12.57
N ASP A 71 3.71 3.61 11.63
CA ASP A 71 3.58 5.01 11.22
C ASP A 71 2.13 5.32 10.79
N ILE A 72 1.53 4.44 10.01
CA ILE A 72 0.18 4.58 9.47
C ILE A 72 -0.65 3.33 9.78
N VAL A 73 -1.87 3.51 10.26
CA VAL A 73 -2.87 2.44 10.41
C VAL A 73 -3.96 2.65 9.36
N LEU A 74 -4.03 1.76 8.37
CA LEU A 74 -5.10 1.75 7.38
C LEU A 74 -6.24 0.84 7.84
N LEU A 75 -7.46 1.36 7.83
CA LEU A 75 -8.66 0.59 8.18
C LEU A 75 -9.78 0.74 7.17
N GLY A 76 -10.61 -0.29 7.04
CA GLY A 76 -11.74 -0.31 6.10
C GLY A 76 -12.21 -1.72 5.77
N VAL A 77 -13.31 -1.83 5.06
CA VAL A 77 -13.94 -3.12 4.69
C VAL A 77 -13.09 -3.91 3.69
N SER A 78 -13.32 -5.22 3.56
CA SER A 78 -12.61 -6.03 2.56
C SER A 78 -12.79 -5.44 1.15
N ARG A 79 -11.70 -5.36 0.38
CA ARG A 79 -11.61 -4.82 -1.00
C ARG A 79 -11.63 -3.31 -1.19
N THR A 80 -11.25 -2.56 -0.16
CA THR A 80 -10.89 -1.13 -0.27
C THR A 80 -9.41 -0.90 -0.62
N SER A 81 -8.78 -1.82 -1.36
CA SER A 81 -7.36 -1.73 -1.80
C SER A 81 -6.29 -1.60 -0.70
N LYS A 82 -6.62 -1.85 0.58
CA LYS A 82 -5.68 -1.73 1.71
C LYS A 82 -4.36 -2.49 1.52
N THR A 83 -4.38 -3.77 1.15
CA THR A 83 -3.15 -4.57 1.00
C THR A 83 -2.20 -4.00 -0.07
N PRO A 84 -2.65 -3.71 -1.32
CA PRO A 84 -1.78 -3.05 -2.29
C PRO A 84 -1.28 -1.66 -1.86
N VAL A 85 -2.13 -0.85 -1.23
CA VAL A 85 -1.76 0.49 -0.76
C VAL A 85 -0.72 0.39 0.38
N THR A 86 -0.92 -0.53 1.32
CA THR A 86 0.00 -0.84 2.43
C THR A 86 1.39 -1.18 1.89
N MET A 87 1.47 -2.10 0.91
CA MET A 87 2.74 -2.46 0.29
C MET A 87 3.39 -1.29 -0.45
N LEU A 88 2.60 -0.49 -1.18
CA LEU A 88 3.13 0.68 -1.90
C LEU A 88 3.69 1.73 -0.92
N LEU A 89 3.00 2.00 0.18
CA LEU A 89 3.47 2.90 1.23
C LEU A 89 4.74 2.37 1.91
N ALA A 90 4.84 1.06 2.13
CA ALA A 90 6.03 0.44 2.70
C ALA A 90 7.28 0.61 1.81
N THR A 91 7.14 0.56 0.48
CA THR A 91 8.24 0.89 -0.44
C THR A 91 8.71 2.36 -0.35
N LYS A 92 7.91 3.21 0.30
CA LYS A 92 8.22 4.61 0.58
C LYS A 92 8.66 4.84 2.02
N ASP A 93 9.06 3.77 2.71
CA ASP A 93 9.66 3.80 4.05
C ASP A 93 8.66 4.12 5.19
N PHE A 94 7.41 3.63 5.06
CA PHE A 94 6.39 3.75 6.11
C PHE A 94 5.98 2.38 6.63
N LYS A 95 6.04 2.18 7.95
CA LYS A 95 5.49 1.00 8.63
C LYS A 95 3.97 1.11 8.66
N VAL A 96 3.31 0.39 7.76
CA VAL A 96 1.84 0.46 7.63
C VAL A 96 1.20 -0.80 8.22
N TYR A 97 0.24 -0.60 9.13
CA TYR A 97 -0.60 -1.65 9.68
C TYR A 97 -1.94 -1.70 8.96
N ASN A 98 -2.35 -2.87 8.48
CA ASN A 98 -3.62 -3.07 7.79
C ASN A 98 -4.64 -3.69 8.77
N LEU A 99 -5.59 -2.88 9.24
CA LEU A 99 -6.64 -3.31 10.15
C LEU A 99 -7.95 -3.56 9.38
N PRO A 100 -8.37 -4.82 9.16
CA PRO A 100 -9.63 -5.11 8.49
C PRO A 100 -10.81 -4.76 9.39
N LEU A 101 -11.82 -4.08 8.83
CA LEU A 101 -13.10 -3.85 9.52
C LEU A 101 -14.11 -4.91 9.09
N VAL A 102 -14.59 -5.64 10.09
CA VAL A 102 -15.61 -6.69 9.96
C VAL A 102 -16.56 -6.52 11.16
N PRO A 103 -17.89 -6.35 10.96
CA PRO A 103 -18.83 -6.08 12.05
C PRO A 103 -18.80 -7.11 13.18
N GLU A 104 -18.50 -8.38 12.86
CA GLU A 104 -18.43 -9.47 13.82
C GLU A 104 -17.13 -9.49 14.64
N ILE A 105 -16.14 -8.67 14.30
CA ILE A 105 -14.82 -8.64 14.94
C ILE A 105 -14.67 -7.34 15.71
N ARG A 106 -14.48 -7.48 17.03
CA ARG A 106 -14.25 -6.35 17.93
C ARG A 106 -12.92 -5.66 17.60
N LEU A 107 -12.94 -4.33 17.56
CA LEU A 107 -11.73 -3.53 17.35
C LEU A 107 -10.69 -3.77 18.45
N PRO A 108 -9.39 -3.83 18.10
CA PRO A 108 -8.32 -3.78 19.10
C PRO A 108 -8.37 -2.46 19.89
N GLU A 109 -8.21 -2.54 21.21
CA GLU A 109 -8.20 -1.36 22.08
C GLU A 109 -7.00 -0.46 21.79
N GLU A 110 -5.90 -1.04 21.30
CA GLU A 110 -4.67 -0.34 20.95
C GLU A 110 -4.86 0.72 19.85
N VAL A 111 -5.94 0.63 19.06
CA VAL A 111 -6.28 1.65 18.04
C VAL A 111 -6.72 2.96 18.69
N PHE A 112 -7.30 2.90 19.89
CA PHE A 112 -7.71 4.08 20.65
C PHE A 112 -6.56 4.71 21.45
N ASP A 113 -5.42 4.01 21.54
CA ASP A 113 -4.23 4.46 22.28
C ASP A 113 -3.24 5.27 21.43
N ILE A 114 -3.46 5.38 20.11
CA ILE A 114 -2.55 6.06 19.18
C ILE A 114 -3.13 7.38 18.69
N ASP A 115 -2.28 8.25 18.16
CA ASP A 115 -2.71 9.52 17.55
C ASP A 115 -3.72 9.24 16.42
N PRO A 116 -4.96 9.77 16.48
CA PRO A 116 -5.96 9.64 15.42
C PRO A 116 -5.46 10.02 14.03
N LYS A 117 -4.48 10.94 13.94
CA LYS A 117 -3.87 11.35 12.67
C LYS A 117 -2.99 10.28 12.02
N ARG A 118 -2.61 9.23 12.75
CA ARG A 118 -1.96 8.04 12.19
C ARG A 118 -2.99 7.07 11.58
N ILE A 119 -4.26 7.22 11.91
CA ILE A 119 -5.34 6.34 11.50
C ILE A 119 -6.02 6.91 10.26
N ILE A 120 -6.14 6.08 9.21
CA ILE A 120 -6.77 6.49 7.95
C ILE A 120 -7.77 5.41 7.51
N GLY A 121 -9.04 5.81 7.45
CA GLY A 121 -10.12 5.00 6.93
C GLY A 121 -10.22 5.05 5.41
N LEU A 122 -10.34 3.89 4.78
CA LEU A 122 -10.62 3.74 3.36
C LEU A 122 -12.07 3.27 3.18
N THR A 123 -12.89 4.12 2.56
CA THR A 123 -14.29 3.82 2.24
C THR A 123 -14.49 3.67 0.73
N ILE A 124 -15.59 3.04 0.33
CA ILE A 124 -15.91 2.80 -1.07
C ILE A 124 -17.43 2.75 -1.27
N ASN A 125 -17.88 3.16 -2.45
CA ASN A 125 -19.26 3.03 -2.85
C ASN A 125 -19.73 1.55 -2.85
N PRO A 126 -20.93 1.25 -2.32
CA PRO A 126 -21.48 -0.11 -2.25
C PRO A 126 -21.54 -0.86 -3.59
N ASP A 127 -21.99 -0.19 -4.66
CA ASP A 127 -22.16 -0.83 -5.97
C ASP A 127 -20.81 -1.18 -6.59
N LYS A 128 -19.81 -0.29 -6.47
CA LYS A 128 -18.46 -0.60 -6.93
C LYS A 128 -17.83 -1.73 -6.12
N LEU A 129 -18.03 -1.74 -4.81
CA LEU A 129 -17.54 -2.80 -3.93
C LEU A 129 -18.16 -4.15 -4.28
N SER A 130 -19.47 -4.20 -4.49
CA SER A 130 -20.18 -5.41 -4.92
C SER A 130 -19.57 -5.97 -6.21
N LYS A 131 -19.35 -5.12 -7.22
CA LYS A 131 -18.72 -5.51 -8.48
C LYS A 131 -17.30 -6.08 -8.30
N ILE A 132 -16.45 -5.42 -7.51
CA ILE A 132 -15.08 -5.90 -7.23
C ILE A 132 -15.09 -7.28 -6.53
N ARG A 133 -16.06 -7.50 -5.64
CA ARG A 133 -16.21 -8.78 -4.94
C ARG A 133 -16.72 -9.88 -5.86
N GLU A 134 -17.69 -9.57 -6.72
CA GLU A 134 -18.20 -10.46 -7.76
C GLU A 134 -17.08 -10.89 -8.72
N ASP A 135 -16.30 -9.95 -9.24
CA ASP A 135 -15.20 -10.21 -10.19
C ASP A 135 -14.15 -11.16 -9.59
N ARG A 136 -13.81 -10.99 -8.30
CA ARG A 136 -12.89 -11.93 -7.63
C ARG A 136 -13.53 -13.29 -7.36
N SER A 137 -14.82 -13.36 -7.03
CA SER A 137 -15.49 -14.66 -6.86
C SER A 137 -15.43 -15.47 -8.15
N LYS A 138 -15.73 -14.82 -9.29
CA LYS A 138 -15.60 -15.41 -10.63
C LYS A 138 -14.18 -15.88 -10.92
N GLY A 139 -13.18 -15.04 -10.63
CA GLY A 139 -11.76 -15.38 -10.83
C GLY A 139 -11.27 -16.57 -10.00
N LEU A 140 -11.92 -16.86 -8.87
CA LEU A 140 -11.61 -18.01 -8.01
C LEU A 140 -12.45 -19.27 -8.33
N GLY A 141 -13.32 -19.22 -9.35
CA GLY A 141 -14.20 -20.34 -9.72
C GLY A 141 -15.30 -20.63 -8.68
N ILE A 142 -15.58 -19.69 -7.77
CA ILE A 142 -16.59 -19.85 -6.74
C ILE A 142 -17.94 -19.34 -7.28
N ASN A 143 -18.82 -20.28 -7.65
CA ASN A 143 -20.17 -20.03 -8.18
C ASN A 143 -21.27 -19.97 -7.09
N SER A 144 -20.94 -19.53 -5.87
CA SER A 144 -21.95 -19.36 -4.83
C SER A 144 -22.54 -17.95 -4.88
N LYS A 145 -23.87 -17.83 -4.82
CA LYS A 145 -24.55 -16.63 -4.29
C LYS A 145 -24.14 -16.46 -2.83
N SER A 146 -22.97 -15.88 -2.59
CA SER A 146 -22.45 -15.70 -1.23
C SER A 146 -22.89 -14.35 -0.70
N ASP A 147 -23.20 -14.29 0.60
CA ASP A 147 -23.41 -13.05 1.37
C ASP A 147 -22.31 -12.00 1.12
N TYR A 148 -21.12 -12.43 0.69
CA TYR A 148 -19.96 -11.60 0.40
C TYR A 148 -20.21 -10.46 -0.62
N PHE A 149 -21.09 -10.63 -1.60
CA PHE A 149 -21.47 -9.57 -2.55
C PHE A 149 -22.95 -9.17 -2.46
N ASP A 150 -23.64 -9.64 -1.43
CA ASP A 150 -25.00 -9.21 -1.09
C ASP A 150 -25.01 -7.73 -0.69
N LYS A 151 -25.99 -6.97 -1.20
CA LYS A 151 -26.05 -5.53 -0.98
C LYS A 151 -26.35 -5.18 0.47
N GLU A 152 -27.19 -5.95 1.17
CA GLU A 152 -27.50 -5.69 2.57
C GLU A 152 -26.28 -5.97 3.45
N ARG A 153 -25.54 -7.05 3.18
CA ARG A 153 -24.26 -7.32 3.84
C ARG A 153 -23.25 -6.19 3.61
N ILE A 154 -23.07 -5.75 2.37
CA ILE A 154 -22.14 -4.66 2.05
C ILE A 154 -22.53 -3.37 2.77
N ASN A 155 -23.82 -3.01 2.76
CA ASN A 155 -24.29 -1.81 3.45
C ASN A 155 -24.03 -1.89 4.95
N ARG A 156 -24.31 -3.03 5.60
CA ARG A 156 -23.99 -3.24 7.02
C ARG A 156 -22.50 -3.09 7.32
N GLU A 157 -21.63 -3.63 6.46
CA GLU A 157 -20.17 -3.51 6.63
C GLU A 157 -19.71 -2.06 6.48
N LEU A 158 -20.26 -1.31 5.53
CA LEU A 158 -19.91 0.09 5.30
C LEU A 158 -20.47 1.02 6.38
N GLU A 159 -21.67 0.73 6.90
CA GLU A 159 -22.27 1.45 8.02
C GLU A 159 -21.47 1.25 9.30
N TYR A 160 -21.11 0.01 9.63
CA TYR A 160 -20.18 -0.29 10.72
C TYR A 160 -18.84 0.44 10.54
N ALA A 161 -18.26 0.41 9.34
CA ALA A 161 -17.01 1.10 9.08
C ALA A 161 -17.13 2.62 9.32
N LYS A 162 -18.26 3.22 8.93
CA LYS A 162 -18.54 4.64 9.16
C LYS A 162 -18.61 4.98 10.65
N GLU A 163 -19.33 4.19 11.44
CA GLU A 163 -19.38 4.35 12.91
C GLU A 163 -17.98 4.28 13.52
N VAL A 164 -17.18 3.29 13.11
CA VAL A 164 -15.78 3.15 13.56
C VAL A 164 -14.94 4.37 13.19
N PHE A 165 -15.12 4.93 12.00
CA PHE A 165 -14.37 6.12 11.58
C PHE A 165 -14.72 7.35 12.43
N GLU A 166 -16.00 7.50 12.78
CA GLU A 166 -16.51 8.56 13.65
C GLU A 166 -15.97 8.41 15.08
N ASP A 167 -16.00 7.19 15.64
CA ASP A 167 -15.49 6.89 16.98
C ASP A 167 -13.98 7.14 17.11
N LEU A 168 -13.22 6.92 16.04
CA LEU A 168 -11.76 7.10 16.02
C LEU A 168 -11.32 8.51 15.62
N ASP A 169 -12.24 9.41 15.24
CA ASP A 169 -11.95 10.74 14.69
C ASP A 169 -10.85 10.72 13.61
N CYS A 170 -10.89 9.71 12.75
CA CYS A 170 -9.82 9.42 11.81
C CYS A 170 -10.07 10.05 10.42
N LYS A 171 -9.01 10.23 9.63
CA LYS A 171 -9.16 10.72 8.26
C LYS A 171 -9.78 9.64 7.39
N VAL A 172 -10.90 9.96 6.73
CA VAL A 172 -11.51 9.08 5.72
C VAL A 172 -11.12 9.52 4.30
N ILE A 173 -10.76 8.53 3.48
CA ILE A 173 -10.47 8.64 2.04
C ILE A 173 -11.45 7.74 1.29
N ASP A 174 -12.18 8.31 0.34
CA ASP A 174 -13.03 7.56 -0.57
C ASP A 174 -12.20 7.02 -1.75
N VAL A 175 -12.08 5.70 -1.84
CA VAL A 175 -11.29 5.03 -2.89
C VAL A 175 -12.15 4.61 -4.09
N THR A 176 -13.40 5.09 -4.18
CA THR A 176 -14.35 4.68 -5.22
C THR A 176 -13.83 4.91 -6.62
N LEU A 177 -13.07 5.97 -6.91
CA LEU A 177 -12.54 6.19 -8.27
C LEU A 177 -11.01 6.20 -8.32
N ASN A 178 -10.37 5.97 -7.18
CA ASN A 178 -8.93 6.09 -7.06
C ASN A 178 -8.22 4.84 -7.57
N THR A 179 -7.03 5.05 -8.13
CA THR A 179 -6.04 3.98 -8.30
C THR A 179 -5.32 3.73 -6.97
N ILE A 180 -4.51 2.66 -6.93
CA ILE A 180 -3.69 2.34 -5.75
C ILE A 180 -2.68 3.47 -5.49
N GLU A 181 -2.07 4.00 -6.56
CA GLU A 181 -1.10 5.08 -6.51
C GLU A 181 -1.70 6.39 -6.04
N GLN A 182 -2.91 6.73 -6.52
CA GLN A 182 -3.62 7.93 -6.06
C GLN A 182 -3.96 7.81 -4.57
N THR A 183 -4.50 6.66 -4.15
CA THR A 183 -4.83 6.42 -2.74
C THR A 183 -3.59 6.53 -1.85
N ALA A 184 -2.47 5.92 -2.25
CA ALA A 184 -1.22 6.03 -1.51
C ALA A 184 -0.69 7.48 -1.47
N THR A 185 -0.90 8.26 -2.53
CA THR A 185 -0.53 9.67 -2.57
C THR A 185 -1.35 10.48 -1.58
N ASP A 186 -2.68 10.31 -1.59
CA ASP A 186 -3.59 11.01 -0.66
C ASP A 186 -3.25 10.70 0.81
N VAL A 187 -2.94 9.42 1.10
CA VAL A 187 -2.48 8.98 2.43
C VAL A 187 -1.20 9.69 2.84
N LEU A 188 -0.19 9.74 1.96
CA LEU A 188 1.10 10.35 2.26
C LEU A 188 1.02 11.86 2.42
N GLU A 189 0.22 12.54 1.59
CA GLU A 189 0.01 13.98 1.71
C GLU A 189 -0.63 14.32 3.05
N TYR A 190 -1.65 13.56 3.45
CA TYR A 190 -2.26 13.74 4.77
C TYR A 190 -1.26 13.47 5.90
N TYR A 191 -0.51 12.37 5.85
CA TYR A 191 0.47 12.04 6.87
C TYR A 191 1.54 13.14 7.01
N LYS A 192 2.15 13.55 5.90
CA LYS A 192 3.18 14.59 5.89
C LYS A 192 2.67 15.91 6.42
N LYS A 193 1.44 16.32 6.07
CA LYS A 193 0.83 17.56 6.58
C LYS A 193 0.73 17.58 8.11
N ASN A 194 0.62 16.43 8.76
CA ASN A 194 0.42 16.33 10.21
C ASN A 194 1.71 16.07 11.01
N PHE A 195 2.74 15.50 10.38
CA PHE A 195 3.96 15.04 11.05
C PHE A 195 5.27 15.61 10.46
N SER A 196 5.21 16.47 9.44
CA SER A 196 6.37 17.17 8.84
C SER A 196 6.45 18.64 9.27
#